data_AF-A0A1F4ZXC4-F1
#
_entry.id   AF-A0A1F4ZXC4-F1
#
_cell.length_a   1.000
_cell.length_b   1.000
_cell.length_c   1.000
_cell.angle_alpha   90.00
_cell.angle_beta   90.00
_cell.angle_gamma   90.00
#
_symmetry.space_group_name_H-M   'P 1'
#
loop_
_entity.id
_entity.type
_entity.pdbx_description
1 polymer ?
#
loop_
_entity_poly.entity_id
_entity_poly.type
_entity_poly.pdbx_seq_one_letter_code
_entity_poly.pdbx_strand_id
1 'polypeptide(L)'
;MIPFLMISCAYGFFFLVRAAGRFRQWISLALLSSAFVFSAFYLESYFFLSPFRIGTSMFAGMRELVDRSVSISREFPVVRVGRSISEPHIFFAFYQALDPRQYQQASRNWLVFEDKGLKFLDQYDGYSLGKFRFGDLKNSEPVSQPTLYIGRAEDFPSDYPYYFRLDSLNGQPEYQVSRRDPS
;
A
#
# COMPACT_ATOMS: atom_id res chain seq x y z
N MET A 1 -9.67 8.91 22.70
CA MET A 1 -11.02 8.99 23.32
C MET A 1 -11.87 7.74 23.07
N ILE A 2 -11.93 7.21 21.85
CA ILE A 2 -12.70 5.99 21.52
C ILE A 2 -12.32 4.77 22.39
N PRO A 3 -11.03 4.44 22.63
CA PRO A 3 -10.68 3.26 23.45
C PRO A 3 -11.19 3.36 24.89
N PHE A 4 -11.10 4.54 25.50
CA PHE A 4 -11.60 4.79 26.85
C PHE A 4 -13.12 4.60 26.95
N LEU A 5 -13.86 5.11 25.96
CA LEU A 5 -15.33 4.93 25.90
C LEU A 5 -15.70 3.45 25.73
N MET A 6 -15.00 2.71 24.87
CA MET A 6 -15.26 1.27 24.67
C MET A 6 -15.04 0.47 25.96
N ILE A 7 -13.94 0.74 26.68
CA ILE A 7 -13.64 0.08 27.95
C ILE A 7 -14.68 0.44 29.01
N SER A 8 -15.06 1.73 29.09
CA SER A 8 -16.07 2.20 30.06
C SER A 8 -17.45 1.58 29.80
N CYS A 9 -17.87 1.48 28.54
CA CYS A 9 -19.12 0.81 28.15
C CYS A 9 -19.07 -0.68 28.47
N ALA A 10 -17.97 -1.38 28.15
CA ALA A 10 -17.81 -2.80 28.46
C ALA A 10 -17.85 -3.07 29.97
N TYR A 11 -17.20 -2.21 30.76
CA TYR A 11 -17.21 -2.29 32.22
C TYR A 11 -18.61 -2.05 32.79
N GLY A 12 -19.31 -0.99 32.37
CA GLY A 12 -20.69 -0.73 32.81
C GLY A 12 -21.63 -1.88 32.46
N PHE A 13 -21.49 -2.42 31.25
CA PHE A 13 -22.28 -3.56 30.80
C PHE A 13 -22.01 -4.84 31.61
N PHE A 14 -20.77 -5.08 32.03
CA PHE A 14 -20.43 -6.20 32.91
C PHE A 14 -21.20 -6.16 34.24
N PHE A 15 -21.36 -5.00 34.88
CA PHE A 15 -22.15 -4.88 36.10
C PHE A 15 -23.63 -5.11 35.86
N LEU A 16 -24.17 -4.64 34.74
CA LEU A 16 -25.58 -4.88 34.36
C LEU A 16 -25.86 -6.39 34.19
N VAL A 17 -24.97 -7.12 33.53
CA VAL A 17 -25.09 -8.58 33.37
C VAL A 17 -25.02 -9.29 34.73
N ARG A 18 -24.16 -8.82 35.66
CA ARG A 18 -24.07 -9.37 37.01
C ARG A 18 -25.32 -9.12 37.85
N ALA A 19 -25.96 -7.96 37.68
CA ALA A 19 -27.18 -7.57 38.39
C ALA A 19 -28.44 -8.31 37.88
N ALA A 20 -28.39 -8.94 36.71
CA ALA A 20 -29.55 -9.58 36.07
C ALA A 20 -30.07 -10.88 36.73
N GLY A 21 -29.45 -11.34 37.83
CA GLY A 21 -29.92 -12.46 38.64
C GLY A 21 -30.17 -13.74 37.82
N ARG A 22 -31.42 -14.23 37.83
CA ARG A 22 -31.86 -15.44 37.10
C ARG A 22 -31.69 -15.38 35.58
N PHE A 23 -31.64 -14.19 34.99
CA PHE A 23 -31.49 -14.02 33.53
C PHE A 23 -30.04 -13.94 33.07
N ARG A 24 -29.08 -13.90 33.99
CA ARG A 24 -27.65 -13.76 33.68
C ARG A 24 -27.16 -14.78 32.66
N GLN A 25 -27.54 -16.05 32.81
CA GLN A 25 -27.09 -17.11 31.90
C GLN A 25 -27.61 -16.90 30.48
N TRP A 26 -28.88 -16.50 30.32
CA TRP A 26 -29.48 -16.20 29.01
C TRP A 26 -28.86 -14.97 28.36
N ILE A 27 -28.58 -13.91 29.13
CA ILE A 27 -27.92 -12.71 28.60
C ILE A 27 -26.49 -13.03 28.16
N SER A 28 -25.72 -13.75 28.97
CA SER A 28 -24.37 -14.20 28.60
C SER A 28 -24.38 -15.06 27.35
N LEU A 29 -25.34 -15.98 27.23
CA LEU A 29 -25.49 -16.83 26.05
C LEU A 29 -25.84 -16.00 24.81
N ALA A 30 -26.78 -15.06 24.92
CA ALA A 30 -27.15 -14.18 23.81
C ALA A 30 -25.95 -13.33 23.32
N LEU A 31 -25.13 -12.83 24.25
CA LEU A 31 -23.91 -12.08 23.92
C LEU A 31 -22.87 -12.95 23.23
N LEU A 32 -22.61 -14.15 23.76
CA LEU A 32 -21.67 -15.08 23.17
C LEU A 32 -22.14 -15.48 21.76
N SER A 33 -23.42 -15.78 21.59
CA SER A 33 -24.02 -16.09 20.28
C SER A 33 -23.91 -14.91 19.32
N SER A 34 -24.20 -13.69 19.78
CA SER A 34 -24.06 -12.48 18.98
C SER A 34 -22.61 -12.24 18.56
N ALA A 35 -21.65 -12.36 19.48
CA ALA A 35 -20.22 -12.23 19.20
C ALA A 35 -19.76 -13.28 18.19
N PHE A 36 -20.24 -14.52 18.32
CA PHE A 36 -19.95 -15.58 17.36
C PHE A 36 -20.48 -15.25 15.97
N VAL A 37 -21.73 -14.80 15.86
CA VAL A 37 -22.36 -14.40 14.58
C VAL A 37 -21.60 -13.23 13.95
N PHE A 38 -21.29 -12.18 14.70
CA PHE A 38 -20.52 -11.05 14.18
C PHE A 38 -19.10 -11.46 13.76
N SER A 39 -18.47 -12.36 14.51
CA SER A 39 -17.16 -12.89 14.15
C SER A 39 -17.23 -13.69 12.85
N ALA A 40 -18.28 -14.50 12.65
CA ALA A 40 -18.48 -15.23 11.40
C ALA A 40 -18.60 -14.29 10.19
N PHE A 41 -19.45 -13.26 10.29
CA PHE A 41 -19.58 -12.25 9.22
C PHE A 41 -18.28 -11.46 8.99
N TYR A 42 -17.55 -11.15 10.05
CA TYR A 42 -16.24 -10.50 9.95
C TYR A 42 -15.24 -11.39 9.22
N LEU A 43 -15.14 -12.67 9.60
CA LEU A 43 -14.22 -13.62 8.96
C LEU A 43 -14.58 -13.82 7.49
N GLU A 44 -15.86 -13.96 7.16
CA GLU A 44 -16.32 -14.01 5.78
C GLU A 44 -15.89 -12.77 5.01
N SER A 45 -16.17 -11.59 5.56
CA SER A 45 -15.80 -10.31 4.93
C SER A 45 -14.29 -10.15 4.80
N TYR A 46 -13.53 -10.55 5.81
CA TYR A 46 -12.08 -10.42 5.84
C TYR A 46 -11.39 -11.35 4.86
N PHE A 47 -11.80 -12.63 4.79
CA PHE A 47 -11.15 -13.60 3.91
C PHE A 47 -11.66 -13.55 2.47
N PHE A 48 -12.95 -13.31 2.26
CA PHE A 48 -13.55 -13.41 0.92
C PHE A 48 -13.80 -12.06 0.26
N LEU A 49 -14.23 -11.02 1.01
CA LEU A 49 -14.63 -9.74 0.42
C LEU A 49 -13.50 -8.71 0.41
N SER A 50 -12.67 -8.67 1.45
CA SER A 50 -11.58 -7.71 1.63
C SER A 50 -10.58 -7.71 0.47
N PRO A 51 -10.11 -8.88 -0.04
CA PRO A 51 -9.18 -8.90 -1.17
C PRO A 51 -9.72 -8.20 -2.42
N PHE A 52 -11.04 -8.27 -2.67
CA PHE A 52 -11.68 -7.64 -3.83
C PHE A 52 -12.06 -6.17 -3.59
N ARG A 53 -12.42 -5.80 -2.35
CA ARG A 53 -12.94 -4.47 -2.02
C ARG A 53 -11.85 -3.46 -1.65
N ILE A 54 -10.87 -3.89 -0.86
CA ILE A 54 -9.82 -2.99 -0.33
C ILE A 54 -8.41 -3.45 -0.68
N GLY A 55 -8.25 -4.57 -1.38
CA GLY A 55 -6.93 -5.09 -1.79
C GLY A 55 -6.09 -4.04 -2.49
N THR A 56 -6.68 -3.31 -3.45
CA THR A 56 -6.01 -2.23 -4.17
C THR A 56 -5.58 -1.08 -3.25
N SER A 57 -6.42 -0.67 -2.30
CA SER A 57 -6.04 0.35 -1.31
C SER A 57 -4.97 -0.14 -0.33
N MET A 58 -4.86 -1.45 -0.14
CA MET A 58 -3.84 -2.11 0.69
C MET A 58 -2.60 -2.51 -0.12
N PHE A 59 -2.47 -2.05 -1.37
CA PHE A 59 -1.34 -2.31 -2.24
C PHE A 59 -1.11 -3.81 -2.51
N ALA A 60 -2.21 -4.55 -2.72
CA ALA A 60 -2.14 -5.95 -3.13
C ALA A 60 -1.31 -6.09 -4.42
N GLY A 61 -0.52 -7.16 -4.54
CA GLY A 61 0.32 -7.37 -5.73
C GLY A 61 1.65 -6.61 -5.74
N MET A 62 1.95 -5.76 -4.75
CA MET A 62 3.24 -5.05 -4.70
C MET A 62 4.47 -5.95 -4.69
N ARG A 63 4.38 -7.13 -4.05
CA ARG A 63 5.46 -8.12 -4.11
C ARG A 63 5.73 -8.56 -5.55
N GLU A 64 4.68 -8.94 -6.27
CA GLU A 64 4.78 -9.36 -7.67
C GLU A 64 5.26 -8.23 -8.57
N LEU A 65 4.79 -7.00 -8.32
CA LEU A 65 5.26 -5.81 -9.04
C LEU A 65 6.76 -5.61 -8.85
N VAL A 66 7.25 -5.62 -7.61
CA VAL A 66 8.67 -5.43 -7.32
C VAL A 66 9.49 -6.57 -7.89
N ASP A 67 9.12 -7.83 -7.65
CA ASP A 67 9.87 -9.00 -8.11
C ASP A 67 10.02 -9.01 -9.64
N ARG A 68 8.93 -8.74 -10.38
CA ARG A 68 8.96 -8.68 -11.85
C ARG A 68 9.63 -7.42 -12.40
N SER A 69 9.43 -6.27 -11.77
CA SER A 69 10.04 -5.03 -12.24
C SER A 69 11.55 -5.00 -11.98
N VAL A 70 12.03 -5.60 -10.89
CA VAL A 70 13.45 -5.64 -10.55
C VAL A 70 14.24 -6.47 -11.56
N SER A 71 13.70 -7.59 -12.05
CA SER A 71 14.36 -8.39 -13.09
C SER A 71 14.54 -7.60 -14.39
N ILE A 72 13.48 -6.92 -14.85
CA ILE A 72 13.50 -6.06 -16.05
C ILE A 72 14.39 -4.84 -15.85
N SER A 73 14.37 -4.25 -14.64
CA SER A 73 15.11 -3.02 -14.33
C SER A 73 16.61 -3.13 -14.59
N ARG A 74 17.18 -4.34 -14.62
CA ARG A 74 18.62 -4.56 -14.84
C ARG A 74 19.09 -4.03 -16.20
N GLU A 75 18.20 -3.95 -17.18
CA GLU A 75 18.49 -3.43 -18.52
C GLU A 75 18.43 -1.90 -18.60
N PHE A 76 17.99 -1.24 -17.52
CA PHE A 76 17.73 0.19 -17.51
C PHE A 76 18.69 0.94 -16.58
N PRO A 77 19.33 2.03 -17.05
CA PRO A 77 20.15 2.88 -16.19
C PRO A 77 19.32 3.60 -15.13
N VAL A 78 18.05 3.94 -15.44
CA VAL A 78 17.14 4.61 -14.51
C VAL A 78 15.77 3.96 -14.50
N VAL A 79 15.22 3.85 -13.29
CA VAL A 79 13.84 3.44 -13.03
C VAL A 79 13.12 4.59 -12.37
N ARG A 80 11.99 5.02 -12.94
CA ARG A 80 11.11 6.03 -12.37
C ARG A 80 9.87 5.35 -11.81
N VAL A 81 9.58 5.59 -10.53
CA VAL A 81 8.47 4.98 -9.81
C VAL A 81 7.50 6.06 -9.35
N GLY A 82 6.22 5.88 -9.66
CA GLY A 82 5.15 6.85 -9.46
C GLY A 82 4.78 7.00 -7.99
N ARG A 83 4.54 8.24 -7.56
CA ARG A 83 4.04 8.57 -6.21
C ARG A 83 2.59 8.12 -5.95
N SER A 84 1.84 7.72 -6.98
CA SER A 84 0.51 7.13 -6.83
C SER A 84 0.53 5.83 -6.00
N ILE A 85 1.72 5.21 -5.85
CA ILE A 85 2.00 4.07 -4.98
C ILE A 85 2.32 4.53 -3.53
N SER A 86 2.06 5.80 -3.19
CA SER A 86 2.38 6.46 -1.91
C SER A 86 3.90 6.49 -1.64
N GLU A 87 4.42 5.66 -0.73
CA GLU A 87 5.83 5.59 -0.35
C GLU A 87 6.55 4.38 -1.00
N PRO A 88 6.68 4.31 -2.34
CA PRO A 88 7.13 3.11 -3.05
C PRO A 88 8.50 2.60 -2.61
N HIS A 89 9.40 3.49 -2.19
CA HIS A 89 10.76 3.14 -1.75
C HIS A 89 10.78 2.05 -0.66
N ILE A 90 9.78 2.00 0.22
CA ILE A 90 9.72 0.98 1.27
C ILE A 90 9.46 -0.41 0.69
N PHE A 91 8.59 -0.53 -0.32
CA PHE A 91 8.32 -1.81 -0.98
C PHE A 91 9.55 -2.33 -1.72
N PHE A 92 10.24 -1.44 -2.43
CA PHE A 92 11.48 -1.80 -3.12
C PHE A 92 12.58 -2.20 -2.15
N ALA A 93 12.72 -1.49 -1.02
CA ALA A 93 13.71 -1.84 0.00
C ALA A 93 13.38 -3.18 0.68
N PHE A 94 12.12 -3.39 1.03
CA PHE A 94 11.65 -4.58 1.74
C PHE A 94 11.73 -5.84 0.89
N TYR A 95 11.12 -5.85 -0.30
CA TYR A 95 11.05 -7.05 -1.14
C TYR A 95 12.39 -7.41 -1.79
N GLN A 96 13.29 -6.45 -2.00
CA GLN A 96 14.66 -6.74 -2.45
C GLN A 96 15.62 -7.09 -1.32
N ALA A 97 15.14 -7.12 -0.06
CA ALA A 97 15.98 -7.34 1.12
C ALA A 97 17.22 -6.42 1.13
N LEU A 98 17.00 -5.13 0.85
CA LEU A 98 18.08 -4.14 0.77
C LEU A 98 18.82 -4.03 2.12
N ASP A 99 20.15 -3.91 2.07
CA ASP A 99 20.95 -3.62 3.25
C ASP A 99 20.44 -2.33 3.93
N PRO A 100 20.02 -2.38 5.21
CA PRO A 100 19.54 -1.21 5.95
C PRO A 100 20.52 -0.05 5.95
N ARG A 101 21.83 -0.31 5.86
CA ARG A 101 22.86 0.74 5.80
C ARG A 101 22.76 1.56 4.52
N GLN A 102 22.48 0.92 3.38
CA GLN A 102 22.30 1.61 2.09
C GLN A 102 21.04 2.48 2.12
N TYR A 103 19.96 1.96 2.70
CA TYR A 103 18.72 2.71 2.87
C TYR A 103 18.92 3.93 3.77
N GLN A 104 19.57 3.76 4.92
CA GLN A 104 19.87 4.86 5.85
C GLN A 104 20.81 5.91 5.26
N GLN A 105 21.73 5.51 4.38
CA GLN A 105 22.59 6.46 3.67
C GLN A 105 21.79 7.28 2.66
N ALA A 106 20.91 6.64 1.88
CA ALA A 106 20.04 7.33 0.93
C ALA A 106 19.07 8.28 1.64
N SER A 107 18.48 7.86 2.77
CA SER A 107 17.45 8.62 3.47
C SER A 107 17.92 9.94 4.08
N ARG A 108 19.23 10.11 4.31
CA ARG A 108 19.81 11.39 4.74
C ARG A 108 19.53 12.52 3.76
N ASN A 109 19.50 12.20 2.46
CA ASN A 109 19.23 13.18 1.40
C ASN A 109 17.74 13.40 1.17
N TRP A 110 16.87 12.62 1.81
CA TRP A 110 15.42 12.74 1.62
C TRP A 110 14.84 13.89 2.44
N LEU A 111 15.47 14.27 3.56
CA LEU A 111 15.02 15.35 4.46
C LEU A 111 14.80 16.72 3.78
N VAL A 112 15.31 16.90 2.56
CA VAL A 112 15.04 18.06 1.69
C VAL A 112 13.54 18.32 1.49
N PHE A 113 12.66 17.32 1.64
CA PHE A 113 11.21 17.55 1.58
C PHE A 113 10.72 18.48 2.71
N GLU A 114 11.31 18.40 3.91
CA GLU A 114 10.97 19.23 5.06
C GLU A 114 11.36 20.69 4.81
N ASP A 115 12.53 20.92 4.22
CA ASP A 115 13.01 22.25 3.80
C ASP A 115 12.07 22.90 2.77
N LYS A 116 11.35 22.08 1.99
CA LYS A 116 10.33 22.52 1.03
C LYS A 116 8.94 22.70 1.63
N GLY A 117 8.79 22.53 2.95
CA GLY A 117 7.52 22.65 3.66
C GLY A 117 6.53 21.51 3.37
N LEU A 118 7.02 20.37 2.86
CA LEU A 118 6.20 19.19 2.62
C LEU A 118 6.02 18.40 3.92
N LYS A 119 4.88 17.74 4.07
CA LYS A 119 4.54 16.96 5.28
C LYS A 119 5.02 15.52 5.20
N PHE A 120 5.09 14.99 3.99
CA PHE A 120 5.38 13.60 3.72
C PHE A 120 6.37 13.48 2.55
N LEU A 121 7.19 12.43 2.57
CA LEU A 121 8.21 12.19 1.56
C LEU A 121 7.60 11.91 0.18
N ASP A 122 6.45 11.25 0.12
CA ASP A 122 5.74 10.95 -1.14
C ASP A 122 5.25 12.20 -1.89
N GLN A 123 5.18 13.35 -1.22
CA GLN A 123 4.90 14.64 -1.84
C GLN A 123 6.12 15.22 -2.57
N TYR A 124 7.31 14.73 -2.28
CA TYR A 124 8.56 15.24 -2.86
C TYR A 124 8.86 14.59 -4.20
N ASP A 125 9.02 15.41 -5.24
CA ASP A 125 9.41 14.94 -6.56
C ASP A 125 10.92 14.73 -6.67
N GLY A 126 11.36 13.48 -6.76
CA GLY A 126 12.72 13.15 -7.19
C GLY A 126 13.71 12.79 -6.09
N TYR A 127 13.28 12.10 -5.03
CA TYR A 127 14.21 11.35 -4.18
C TYR A 127 14.58 10.01 -4.82
N SER A 128 15.68 9.40 -4.37
CA SER A 128 16.21 8.19 -4.98
C SER A 128 16.71 7.15 -3.98
N LEU A 129 16.71 5.90 -4.44
CA LEU A 129 17.31 4.74 -3.78
C LEU A 129 18.05 3.93 -4.85
N GLY A 130 19.37 4.12 -4.96
CA GLY A 130 20.15 3.57 -6.06
C GLY A 130 19.69 4.13 -7.42
N LYS A 131 19.37 3.24 -8.38
CA LYS A 131 18.85 3.62 -9.70
C LYS A 131 17.35 3.95 -9.74
N PHE A 132 16.65 3.72 -8.63
CA PHE A 132 15.22 4.01 -8.51
C PHE A 132 15.04 5.48 -8.10
N ARG A 133 14.30 6.23 -8.91
CA ARG A 133 13.87 7.59 -8.63
C ARG A 133 12.37 7.58 -8.40
N PHE A 134 11.94 8.17 -7.30
CA PHE A 134 10.55 8.22 -6.88
C PHE A 134 9.99 9.62 -7.08
N GLY A 135 8.76 9.72 -7.56
CA GLY A 135 8.12 11.00 -7.83
C GLY A 135 7.07 10.92 -8.93
N ASP A 136 6.89 12.01 -9.67
CA ASP A 136 5.99 12.00 -10.82
C ASP A 136 6.64 11.26 -11.99
N LEU A 137 5.85 10.45 -12.71
CA LEU A 137 6.38 9.71 -13.86
C LEU A 137 6.74 10.64 -15.03
N LYS A 138 6.02 11.77 -15.18
CA LYS A 138 6.25 12.74 -16.27
C LYS A 138 6.31 12.08 -17.64
N ASN A 139 5.32 11.23 -17.93
CA ASN A 139 5.25 10.37 -19.11
C ASN A 139 5.29 11.11 -20.46
N SER A 140 4.99 12.42 -20.46
CA SER A 140 5.04 13.29 -21.64
C SER A 140 6.41 13.93 -21.89
N GLU A 141 7.31 13.92 -20.92
CA GLU A 141 8.63 14.56 -21.06
C GLU A 141 9.62 13.65 -21.81
N PRO A 142 10.50 14.23 -22.66
CA PRO A 142 11.57 13.47 -23.28
C PRO A 142 12.55 12.94 -22.22
N VAL A 143 13.11 11.76 -22.47
CA VAL A 143 14.13 11.15 -21.61
C VAL A 143 15.46 11.13 -22.33
N SER A 144 16.57 11.33 -21.61
CA SER A 144 17.92 11.31 -22.20
C SER A 144 18.51 9.91 -22.32
N GLN A 145 17.92 8.93 -21.64
CA GLN A 145 18.37 7.54 -21.60
C GLN A 145 17.18 6.59 -21.47
N PRO A 146 17.31 5.32 -21.87
CA PRO A 146 16.27 4.32 -21.67
C PRO A 146 15.83 4.31 -20.21
N THR A 147 14.54 4.50 -19.97
CA THR A 147 13.97 4.64 -18.63
C THR A 147 12.82 3.65 -18.46
N LEU A 148 12.85 2.90 -17.35
CA LEU A 148 11.74 2.05 -16.95
C LEU A 148 10.79 2.86 -16.06
N TYR A 149 9.51 2.88 -16.42
CA TYR A 149 8.43 3.49 -15.66
C TYR A 149 7.64 2.43 -14.90
N ILE A 150 7.36 2.69 -13.62
CA ILE A 150 6.57 1.82 -12.75
C ILE A 150 5.55 2.69 -12.04
N GLY A 151 4.26 2.43 -12.21
CA GLY A 151 3.20 3.23 -11.60
C GLY A 151 1.91 2.47 -11.46
N ARG A 152 0.89 3.15 -10.96
CA ARG A 152 -0.49 2.68 -11.12
C ARG A 152 -0.90 2.77 -12.57
N ALA A 153 -1.81 1.91 -13.01
CA ALA A 153 -2.30 1.93 -14.39
C ALA A 153 -2.88 3.31 -14.78
N GLU A 154 -3.50 4.01 -13.83
CA GLU A 154 -4.04 5.37 -14.00
C GLU A 154 -2.98 6.46 -14.25
N ASP A 155 -1.71 6.21 -13.93
CA ASP A 155 -0.63 7.17 -14.22
C ASP A 155 -0.29 7.23 -15.72
N PHE A 156 -0.72 6.23 -16.49
CA PHE A 156 -0.35 6.07 -17.90
C PHE A 156 -1.52 6.42 -18.82
N PRO A 157 -1.24 7.01 -20.00
CA PRO A 157 -2.23 7.13 -21.07
C PRO A 157 -2.83 5.76 -21.46
N SER A 158 -4.06 5.74 -21.96
CA SER A 158 -4.84 4.52 -22.30
C SER A 158 -4.09 3.51 -23.16
N ASP A 159 -3.27 4.01 -24.10
CA ASP A 159 -2.56 3.20 -25.11
C ASP A 159 -1.04 3.21 -24.90
N TYR A 160 -0.59 3.48 -23.67
CA TYR A 160 0.84 3.53 -23.36
C TYR A 160 1.45 2.11 -23.37
N PRO A 161 2.51 1.85 -24.14
CA PRO A 161 3.10 0.51 -24.26
C PRO A 161 3.64 0.03 -22.91
N TYR A 162 3.44 -1.25 -22.60
CA TYR A 162 3.86 -1.86 -21.34
C TYR A 162 4.54 -3.21 -21.55
N TYR A 163 5.45 -3.55 -20.65
CA TYR A 163 6.02 -4.90 -20.56
C TYR A 163 5.03 -5.85 -19.92
N PHE A 164 4.48 -5.43 -18.79
CA PHE A 164 3.42 -6.15 -18.11
C PHE A 164 2.53 -5.19 -17.33
N ARG A 165 1.34 -5.69 -17.01
CA ARG A 165 0.34 -5.06 -16.16
C ARG A 165 -0.08 -6.07 -15.11
N LEU A 166 -0.36 -5.60 -13.91
CA LEU A 166 -1.00 -6.39 -12.87
C LEU A 166 -2.42 -5.89 -12.70
N ASP A 167 -3.36 -6.81 -12.85
CA ASP A 167 -4.77 -6.55 -12.61
C ASP A 167 -5.11 -6.96 -11.18
N SER A 168 -5.99 -6.18 -10.56
CA SER A 168 -6.57 -6.52 -9.27
C SER A 168 -7.50 -7.75 -9.41
N LEU A 169 -7.90 -8.34 -8.27
CA LEU A 169 -8.76 -9.53 -8.26
C LEU A 169 -10.14 -9.31 -8.90
N ASN A 170 -10.56 -8.05 -9.07
CA ASN A 170 -11.81 -7.69 -9.76
C ASN A 170 -11.61 -7.44 -11.27
N GLY A 171 -10.40 -7.65 -11.80
CA GLY A 171 -10.04 -7.49 -13.21
C GLY A 171 -9.69 -6.06 -13.63
N GLN A 172 -9.65 -5.09 -12.71
CA GLN A 172 -9.24 -3.72 -13.03
C GLN A 172 -7.71 -3.59 -13.05
N PRO A 173 -7.12 -2.92 -14.06
CA PRO A 173 -5.71 -2.57 -14.09
C PRO A 173 -5.26 -1.84 -12.82
N GLU A 174 -4.29 -2.39 -12.11
CA GLU A 174 -3.78 -1.78 -10.86
C GLU A 174 -2.41 -1.16 -11.06
N TYR A 175 -1.46 -1.93 -11.58
CA TYR A 175 -0.09 -1.47 -11.83
C TYR A 175 0.34 -1.70 -13.27
N GLN A 176 1.20 -0.82 -13.74
CA GLN A 176 1.76 -0.93 -15.08
C GLN A 176 3.26 -0.64 -15.06
N VAL A 177 4.01 -1.45 -15.82
CA VAL A 177 5.45 -1.28 -16.03
C VAL A 177 5.71 -1.06 -17.51
N SER A 178 6.33 0.07 -17.85
CA SER A 178 6.48 0.54 -19.21
C SER A 178 7.88 1.04 -19.52
N ARG A 179 8.28 0.97 -20.79
CA ARG A 179 9.54 1.50 -21.29
C ARG A 179 9.36 2.89 -21.88
N ARG A 180 10.39 3.72 -21.76
CA ARG A 180 10.57 4.91 -22.58
C ARG A 180 12.00 5.00 -23.09
N ASP A 181 12.13 5.14 -24.40
CA ASP A 181 13.40 5.36 -25.06
C ASP A 181 13.67 6.85 -25.28
N PRO A 182 14.95 7.24 -25.42
CA PRO A 182 15.31 8.59 -25.81
C PRO A 182 14.64 8.97 -27.13
N SER A 183 14.12 10.19 -27.18
CA SER A 183 13.58 10.84 -28.37
C SER A 183 14.60 11.77 -29.00
#